data_AF-A0A5J4PQY0-F1
#
_entry.id   AF-A0A5J4PQY0-F1
#
_cell.length_a   1.000
_cell.length_b   1.000
_cell.length_c   1.000
_cell.angle_alpha   90.00
_cell.angle_beta   90.00
_cell.angle_gamma   90.00
#
_symmetry.space_group_name_H-M   'P 1'
#
loop_
_entity.id
_entity.type
_entity.pdbx_description
1 polymer ?
#
loop_
_entity_poly.entity_id
_entity_poly.type
_entity_poly.pdbx_seq_one_letter_code
_entity_poly.pdbx_strand_id
1 'polypeptide(L)'
;MRRFRFLLGHWLVMGLLVFLLIGGVMFWLDKYTRQGEIVIVPEIKGKTVAYAEKLLHLKGLDYQVADSNYVENQLPGSILEYTPSAGQTVKKGRIIYLTINKESVPEYPIPDVADNSSVRQAEAKITATGFKLTEHKLIVGEKDWVYGVIYKGRSLVSGDKIPIGATLTLV
;
A
#
# COMPACT_ATOMS: atom_id res chain seq x y z
N MET A 1 73.78 15.28 24.95
CA MET A 1 73.31 14.73 23.65
C MET A 1 72.60 13.37 23.72
N ARG A 2 72.98 12.42 24.59
CA ARG A 2 72.35 11.07 24.65
C ARG A 2 70.85 11.05 25.03
N ARG A 3 70.43 11.88 26.00
CA ARG A 3 69.02 11.95 26.45
C ARG A 3 68.06 12.50 25.38
N PHE A 4 68.52 13.42 24.53
CA PHE A 4 67.72 14.00 23.44
C PHE A 4 67.40 12.96 22.35
N ARG A 5 68.36 12.09 22.01
CA ARG A 5 68.16 10.98 21.06
C ARG A 5 67.18 9.92 21.58
N PHE A 6 67.16 9.69 22.89
CA PHE A 6 66.18 8.80 23.54
C PHE A 6 64.76 9.38 23.48
N LEU A 7 64.58 10.66 23.82
CA LEU A 7 63.27 11.31 23.75
C LEU A 7 62.74 11.34 22.32
N LEU A 8 63.58 11.68 21.34
CA LEU A 8 63.21 11.71 19.92
C LEU A 8 62.73 10.33 19.40
N GLY A 9 63.35 9.23 19.88
CA GLY A 9 62.90 7.88 19.56
C GLY A 9 61.50 7.55 20.10
N HIS A 10 61.17 7.99 21.33
CA HIS A 10 59.84 7.77 21.90
C HIS A 10 58.75 8.55 21.16
N TRP A 11 59.04 9.79 20.72
CA TRP A 11 58.11 10.58 19.90
C TRP A 11 57.85 9.93 18.53
N LEU A 12 58.87 9.35 17.90
CA LEU A 12 58.70 8.59 16.65
C LEU A 12 57.86 7.32 16.87
N VAL A 13 58.10 6.59 17.95
CA VAL A 13 57.33 5.39 18.30
C VAL A 13 55.88 5.75 18.60
N MET A 14 55.62 6.79 19.40
CA MET A 14 54.25 7.28 19.65
C MET A 14 53.57 7.72 18.36
N GLY A 15 54.28 8.46 17.48
CA GLY A 15 53.75 8.87 16.19
C GLY A 15 53.35 7.69 15.31
N LEU A 16 54.19 6.65 15.24
CA LEU A 16 53.91 5.42 14.51
C LEU A 16 52.70 4.67 15.10
N LEU A 17 52.60 4.61 16.43
CA LEU A 17 51.52 3.92 17.14
C LEU A 17 50.18 4.61 16.91
N VAL A 18 50.16 5.94 16.98
CA VAL A 18 48.97 6.76 16.68
C VAL A 18 48.58 6.61 15.20
N PHE A 19 49.55 6.61 14.29
CA PHE A 19 49.29 6.40 12.86
C PHE A 19 48.67 5.03 12.58
N LEU A 20 49.20 3.96 13.20
CA LEU A 20 48.64 2.61 13.10
C LEU A 20 47.24 2.51 13.71
N LEU A 21 46.99 3.18 14.83
CA LEU A 21 45.67 3.26 15.45
C LEU A 21 44.66 3.95 14.55
N ILE A 22 45.01 5.11 13.98
CA ILE A 22 44.14 5.85 13.06
C ILE A 22 43.88 5.03 11.80
N GLY A 23 44.92 4.44 11.20
CA GLY A 23 44.77 3.59 10.01
C GLY A 23 43.91 2.35 10.28
N GLY A 24 44.09 1.70 11.43
CA GLY A 24 43.28 0.57 11.85
C GLY A 24 41.81 0.93 12.09
N VAL A 25 41.55 2.06 12.76
CA VAL A 25 40.19 2.59 12.95
C VAL A 25 39.56 2.95 11.61
N MET A 26 40.28 3.61 10.70
CA MET A 26 39.76 3.93 9.36
C MET A 26 39.42 2.68 8.55
N PHE A 27 40.29 1.66 8.56
CA PHE A 27 40.04 0.39 7.87
C PHE A 27 38.85 -0.37 8.47
N TRP A 28 38.75 -0.38 9.80
CA TRP A 28 37.61 -0.98 10.50
C TRP A 28 36.32 -0.24 10.18
N LEU A 29 36.36 1.10 10.16
CA LEU A 29 35.21 1.93 9.84
C LEU A 29 34.75 1.71 8.40
N ASP A 30 35.66 1.63 7.44
CA ASP A 30 35.34 1.40 6.02
C ASP A 30 34.68 0.03 5.79
N LYS A 31 35.20 -1.03 6.44
CA LYS A 31 34.57 -2.36 6.47
C LYS A 31 33.20 -2.37 7.15
N TYR A 32 33.05 -1.63 8.25
CA TYR A 32 31.81 -1.63 9.04
C TYR A 32 30.72 -0.74 8.43
N THR A 33 31.09 0.33 7.75
CA THR A 33 30.14 1.32 7.22
C THR A 33 29.52 0.93 5.88
N ARG A 34 29.89 -0.20 5.26
CA ARG A 34 29.28 -0.76 4.03
C ARG A 34 28.77 0.37 3.13
N GLN A 35 29.70 1.10 2.49
CA GLN A 35 29.36 2.19 1.58
C GLN A 35 28.23 1.75 0.66
N GLY A 36 27.09 2.45 0.81
CA GLY A 36 25.81 2.01 0.30
C GLY A 36 25.86 1.86 -1.20
N GLU A 37 25.81 0.61 -1.68
CA GLU A 37 25.51 0.35 -3.07
C GLU A 37 24.18 1.01 -3.39
N ILE A 38 24.24 1.91 -4.35
CA ILE A 38 23.11 2.65 -4.84
C ILE A 38 22.43 1.80 -5.92
N VAL A 39 21.11 1.67 -5.82
CA VAL A 39 20.29 0.88 -6.72
C VAL A 39 19.21 1.78 -7.31
N ILE A 40 18.96 1.62 -8.61
CA ILE A 40 17.87 2.31 -9.31
C ILE A 40 16.60 1.50 -9.15
N VAL A 41 15.52 2.17 -8.72
CA VAL A 41 14.20 1.54 -8.59
C VAL A 41 13.68 1.19 -9.98
N PRO A 42 13.35 -0.09 -10.24
CA PRO A 42 12.84 -0.55 -11.52
C PRO A 42 11.37 -0.17 -11.72
N GLU A 43 10.92 -0.15 -12.97
CA GLU A 43 9.50 0.05 -13.30
C GLU A 43 8.68 -1.22 -13.02
N ILE A 44 7.76 -1.13 -12.07
CA ILE A 44 6.90 -2.23 -11.62
C ILE A 44 5.41 -1.89 -11.67
N LYS A 45 5.03 -0.70 -12.17
CA LYS A 45 3.62 -0.29 -12.28
C LYS A 45 2.83 -1.24 -13.18
N GLY A 46 1.63 -1.61 -12.76
CA GLY A 46 0.73 -2.51 -13.48
C GLY A 46 1.18 -3.97 -13.52
N LYS A 47 2.31 -4.33 -12.90
CA LYS A 47 2.73 -5.72 -12.73
C LYS A 47 2.08 -6.34 -11.50
N THR A 48 2.05 -7.67 -11.46
CA THR A 48 1.61 -8.41 -10.28
C THR A 48 2.64 -8.30 -9.16
N VAL A 49 2.20 -8.36 -7.90
CA VAL A 49 3.10 -8.34 -6.73
C VAL A 49 4.18 -9.43 -6.84
N ALA A 50 3.81 -10.64 -7.27
CA ALA A 50 4.77 -11.74 -7.42
C ALA A 50 5.86 -11.49 -8.48
N TYR A 51 5.53 -10.76 -9.55
CA TYR A 51 6.55 -10.37 -10.55
C TYR A 51 7.45 -9.26 -10.00
N ALA A 52 6.86 -8.27 -9.33
CA ALA A 52 7.60 -7.16 -8.74
C ALA A 52 8.54 -7.63 -7.62
N GLU A 53 8.10 -8.57 -6.78
CA GLU A 53 8.92 -9.20 -5.73
C GLU A 53 10.22 -9.75 -6.31
N LYS A 54 10.13 -10.59 -7.36
CA LYS A 54 11.31 -11.16 -8.02
C LYS A 54 12.24 -10.07 -8.55
N LEU A 55 11.67 -9.05 -9.18
CA LEU A 55 12.44 -7.99 -9.83
C LEU A 55 13.13 -7.09 -8.78
N LEU A 56 12.45 -6.76 -7.68
CA LEU A 56 13.00 -6.00 -6.56
C LEU A 56 14.10 -6.78 -5.83
N HIS A 57 13.86 -8.07 -5.53
CA HIS A 57 14.87 -8.93 -4.91
C HIS A 57 16.13 -9.08 -5.78
N LEU A 58 15.99 -9.20 -7.11
CA LEU A 58 17.13 -9.22 -8.04
C LEU A 58 17.96 -7.94 -7.99
N LYS A 59 17.34 -6.81 -7.64
CA LYS A 59 18.01 -5.51 -7.46
C LYS A 59 18.49 -5.30 -6.02
N GLY A 60 18.26 -6.25 -5.10
CA GLY A 60 18.59 -6.10 -3.68
C GLY A 60 17.70 -5.07 -2.97
N LEU A 61 16.45 -4.94 -3.41
CA LEU A 61 15.41 -4.12 -2.79
C LEU A 61 14.36 -5.02 -2.16
N ASP A 62 13.78 -4.58 -1.06
CA ASP A 62 12.65 -5.25 -0.40
C ASP A 62 11.36 -4.49 -0.70
N TYR A 63 10.21 -5.10 -0.42
CA TYR A 63 8.92 -4.45 -0.62
C TYR A 63 7.99 -4.65 0.57
N GLN A 64 7.03 -3.72 0.72
CA GLN A 64 5.95 -3.83 1.67
C GLN A 64 4.67 -3.27 1.06
N VAL A 65 3.56 -3.99 1.20
CA VAL A 65 2.24 -3.46 0.81
C VAL A 65 1.80 -2.47 1.90
N ALA A 66 1.75 -1.19 1.54
CA ALA A 66 1.37 -0.11 2.46
C ALA A 66 -0.14 0.14 2.41
N ASP A 67 -0.73 0.06 1.22
CA ASP A 67 -2.14 0.36 1.03
C ASP A 67 -2.75 -0.49 -0.10
N SER A 68 -4.07 -0.56 -0.12
CA SER A 68 -4.84 -1.23 -1.17
C SER A 68 -6.02 -0.36 -1.59
N ASN A 69 -6.09 -0.06 -2.89
CA ASN A 69 -7.18 0.69 -3.49
C ASN A 69 -7.91 -0.17 -4.51
N TYR A 70 -9.17 0.14 -4.79
CA TYR A 70 -9.92 -0.53 -5.85
C TYR A 70 -10.05 0.40 -7.05
N VAL A 71 -9.46 0.01 -8.17
CA VAL A 71 -9.58 0.71 -9.45
C VAL A 71 -10.20 -0.24 -10.45
N GLU A 72 -11.36 0.14 -10.97
CA GLU A 72 -12.04 -0.57 -12.06
C GLU A 72 -11.13 -0.59 -13.30
N ASN A 73 -11.11 -1.70 -14.04
CA ASN A 73 -10.23 -1.97 -15.20
C ASN A 73 -8.75 -2.24 -14.91
N GLN A 74 -8.32 -2.33 -13.65
CA GLN A 74 -6.98 -2.80 -13.30
C GLN A 74 -7.02 -4.27 -12.86
N LEU A 75 -5.92 -5.00 -13.09
CA LEU A 75 -5.81 -6.40 -12.67
C LEU A 75 -5.85 -6.50 -11.13
N PRO A 76 -6.56 -7.48 -10.56
CA PRO A 76 -6.47 -7.84 -9.14
C PRO A 76 -5.03 -8.06 -8.69
N GLY A 77 -4.63 -7.46 -7.57
CA GLY A 77 -3.28 -7.61 -7.03
C GLY A 77 -2.17 -7.00 -7.90
N SER A 78 -2.53 -6.15 -8.88
CA SER A 78 -1.55 -5.36 -9.62
C SER A 78 -1.10 -4.14 -8.82
N ILE A 79 0.12 -3.68 -9.06
CA ILE A 79 0.67 -2.49 -8.41
C ILE A 79 0.11 -1.25 -9.10
N LEU A 80 -0.65 -0.46 -8.36
CA LEU A 80 -1.19 0.81 -8.82
C LEU A 80 -0.12 1.90 -8.71
N GLU A 81 0.51 1.99 -7.54
CA GLU A 81 1.51 3.00 -7.20
C GLU A 81 2.57 2.41 -6.28
N TYR A 82 3.74 3.05 -6.25
CA TYR A 82 4.80 2.66 -5.35
C TYR A 82 5.72 3.84 -5.05
N THR A 83 6.32 3.81 -3.87
CA THR A 83 7.25 4.83 -3.38
C THR A 83 8.46 4.16 -2.76
N PRO A 84 9.70 4.55 -3.10
CA PRO A 84 10.12 5.54 -4.13
C PRO A 84 9.75 5.17 -5.57
N SER A 85 9.60 6.16 -6.45
CA SER A 85 9.14 5.97 -7.85
C SER A 85 10.22 5.35 -8.76
N ALA A 86 9.83 4.82 -9.93
CA ALA A 86 10.78 4.32 -10.93
C ALA A 86 11.85 5.36 -11.28
N GLY A 87 13.07 4.86 -11.54
CA GLY A 87 14.21 5.70 -11.89
C GLY A 87 14.82 6.45 -10.71
N GLN A 88 14.18 6.45 -9.53
CA GLN A 88 14.78 7.00 -8.33
C GLN A 88 15.90 6.11 -7.81
N THR A 89 16.83 6.77 -7.13
CA THR A 89 18.09 6.22 -6.72
C THR A 89 18.06 6.01 -5.21
N VAL A 90 18.11 4.75 -4.77
CA VAL A 90 17.96 4.37 -3.36
C VAL A 90 19.15 3.55 -2.88
N LYS A 91 19.35 3.48 -1.57
CA LYS A 91 20.33 2.55 -1.00
C LYS A 91 19.83 1.11 -1.14
N LYS A 92 20.74 0.16 -1.34
CA LYS A 92 20.45 -1.28 -1.27
C LYS A 92 19.75 -1.65 0.05
N GLY A 93 18.80 -2.57 0.00
CA GLY A 93 17.97 -2.96 1.14
C GLY A 93 16.88 -1.93 1.51
N ARG A 94 16.61 -0.94 0.65
CA ARG A 94 15.48 -0.04 0.84
C ARG A 94 14.17 -0.77 0.60
N ILE A 95 13.22 -0.57 1.50
CA ILE A 95 11.84 -1.05 1.36
C ILE A 95 11.10 -0.12 0.39
N ILE A 96 10.51 -0.71 -0.65
CA ILE A 96 9.60 -0.06 -1.58
C ILE A 96 8.17 -0.28 -1.09
N TYR A 97 7.46 0.80 -0.81
CA TYR A 97 6.06 0.75 -0.40
C TYR A 97 5.18 0.64 -1.63
N LEU A 98 4.32 -0.38 -1.66
CA LEU A 98 3.43 -0.66 -2.77
C LEU A 98 1.98 -0.33 -2.39
N THR A 99 1.27 0.32 -3.30
CA THR A 99 -0.18 0.45 -3.29
C THR A 99 -0.74 -0.51 -4.33
N ILE A 100 -1.50 -1.50 -3.90
CA ILE A 100 -1.99 -2.57 -4.76
C ILE A 100 -3.48 -2.41 -5.10
N ASN A 101 -3.90 -3.00 -6.21
CA ASN A 101 -5.31 -3.11 -6.55
C ASN A 101 -5.97 -4.23 -5.74
N LYS A 102 -7.10 -3.93 -5.11
CA LYS A 102 -7.90 -4.93 -4.38
C LYS A 102 -8.42 -6.01 -5.32
N GLU A 103 -8.54 -7.22 -4.80
CA GLU A 103 -9.06 -8.36 -5.58
C GLU A 103 -10.57 -8.28 -5.79
N SER A 104 -11.29 -7.78 -4.78
CA SER A 104 -12.74 -7.66 -4.80
C SER A 104 -13.18 -6.20 -4.72
N VAL A 105 -14.37 -5.95 -5.29
CA VAL A 105 -15.08 -4.68 -5.15
C VAL A 105 -15.31 -4.42 -3.66
N PRO A 106 -15.06 -3.19 -3.16
CA PRO A 106 -15.41 -2.82 -1.80
C PRO A 106 -16.90 -3.01 -1.52
N GLU A 107 -17.21 -3.66 -0.41
CA GLU A 107 -18.59 -3.87 0.02
C GLU A 107 -19.00 -2.80 1.03
N TYR A 108 -20.20 -2.25 0.87
CA TYR A 108 -20.80 -1.29 1.78
C TYR A 108 -22.06 -1.88 2.42
N PRO A 109 -22.35 -1.53 3.69
CA PRO A 109 -23.59 -1.94 4.33
C PRO A 109 -24.78 -1.23 3.71
N ILE A 110 -25.86 -1.95 3.52
CA ILE A 110 -27.13 -1.36 3.08
C ILE A 110 -27.70 -0.47 4.18
N PRO A 111 -28.13 0.77 3.84
CA PRO A 111 -28.81 1.64 4.78
C PRO A 111 -30.18 1.06 5.16
N ASP A 112 -30.61 1.34 6.38
CA ASP A 112 -31.95 0.97 6.82
C ASP A 112 -33.02 1.77 6.07
N VAL A 113 -33.68 1.11 5.12
CA VAL A 113 -34.73 1.70 4.25
C VAL A 113 -35.94 0.78 4.10
N ALA A 114 -35.76 -0.53 4.26
CA ALA A 114 -36.86 -1.49 4.25
C ALA A 114 -37.74 -1.25 5.47
N ASP A 115 -39.05 -1.14 5.26
CA ASP A 115 -40.07 -0.89 6.27
C ASP A 115 -39.91 0.42 7.08
N ASN A 116 -39.00 1.31 6.68
CA ASN A 116 -38.64 2.52 7.44
C ASN A 116 -38.53 3.80 6.59
N SER A 117 -38.80 3.74 5.29
CA SER A 117 -38.64 4.89 4.38
C SER A 117 -39.65 4.87 3.24
N SER A 118 -40.06 6.05 2.80
CA SER A 118 -40.81 6.19 1.54
C SER A 118 -39.90 5.92 0.34
N VAL A 119 -40.47 5.58 -0.81
CA VAL A 119 -39.73 5.28 -2.06
C VAL A 119 -38.70 6.37 -2.37
N ARG A 120 -39.11 7.64 -2.34
CA ARG A 120 -38.23 8.79 -2.59
C ARG A 120 -37.11 8.94 -1.55
N GLN A 121 -37.38 8.64 -0.28
CA GLN A 121 -36.36 8.68 0.77
C GLN A 121 -35.36 7.53 0.61
N ALA A 122 -35.85 6.33 0.35
CA ALA A 122 -35.04 5.15 0.10
C ALA A 122 -34.13 5.37 -1.12
N GLU A 123 -34.67 5.90 -2.22
CA GLU A 123 -33.90 6.28 -3.41
C GLU A 123 -32.74 7.21 -3.08
N ALA A 124 -33.02 8.29 -2.34
CA ALA A 124 -32.00 9.26 -1.94
C ALA A 124 -30.91 8.60 -1.06
N LYS A 125 -31.31 7.77 -0.09
CA LYS A 125 -30.38 7.13 0.86
C LYS A 125 -29.52 6.04 0.19
N ILE A 126 -30.10 5.27 -0.73
CA ILE A 126 -29.40 4.25 -1.52
C ILE A 126 -28.45 4.89 -2.53
N THR A 127 -28.90 5.93 -3.23
CA THR A 127 -28.05 6.62 -4.22
C THR A 127 -26.90 7.36 -3.52
N ALA A 128 -27.15 7.97 -2.35
CA ALA A 128 -26.13 8.63 -1.54
C ALA A 128 -25.05 7.66 -1.01
N THR A 129 -25.39 6.37 -0.84
CA THR A 129 -24.43 5.32 -0.45
C THR A 129 -23.67 4.73 -1.63
N GLY A 130 -23.93 5.18 -2.86
CA GLY A 130 -23.20 4.77 -4.06
C GLY A 130 -23.74 3.51 -4.74
N PHE A 131 -24.94 3.05 -4.36
CA PHE A 131 -25.65 1.97 -5.04
C PHE A 131 -26.51 2.52 -6.18
N LYS A 132 -26.80 1.66 -7.17
CA LYS A 132 -27.67 2.00 -8.31
C LYS A 132 -29.05 1.38 -8.10
N LEU A 133 -30.07 2.00 -8.67
CA LEU A 133 -31.46 1.54 -8.55
C LEU A 133 -32.00 1.05 -9.89
N THR A 134 -32.80 -0.01 -9.84
CA THR A 134 -33.60 -0.54 -10.97
C THR A 134 -35.05 -0.07 -10.84
N GLU A 135 -35.87 -0.25 -11.88
CA GLU A 135 -37.32 -0.07 -11.81
C GLU A 135 -37.94 -0.76 -10.60
N HIS A 136 -38.86 -0.06 -9.93
CA HIS A 136 -39.47 -0.50 -8.68
C HIS A 136 -40.54 -1.55 -8.98
N LYS A 137 -40.62 -2.58 -8.13
CA LYS A 137 -41.74 -3.52 -8.19
C LYS A 137 -42.86 -2.97 -7.32
N LEU A 138 -43.94 -2.52 -7.96
CA LEU A 138 -45.13 -2.07 -7.25
C LEU A 138 -45.92 -3.28 -6.73
N ILE A 139 -46.01 -3.40 -5.41
CA ILE A 139 -46.98 -4.30 -4.77
C ILE A 139 -48.31 -3.55 -4.65
N VAL A 140 -49.42 -4.26 -4.88
CA VAL A 140 -50.77 -3.73 -4.64
C VAL A 140 -50.96 -3.56 -3.13
N GLY A 141 -50.73 -2.34 -2.62
CA GLY A 141 -50.74 -2.01 -1.19
C GLY A 141 -50.67 -0.50 -0.94
N GLU A 142 -50.17 -0.10 0.24
CA GLU A 142 -49.95 1.31 0.61
C GLU A 142 -49.11 2.03 -0.46
N LYS A 143 -49.58 3.17 -0.96
CA LYS A 143 -48.84 3.96 -1.96
C LYS A 143 -47.58 4.53 -1.34
N ASP A 144 -46.43 4.27 -1.97
CA ASP A 144 -45.14 4.92 -1.74
C ASP A 144 -44.29 4.47 -0.53
N TRP A 145 -44.58 3.31 0.06
CA TRP A 145 -43.71 2.68 1.08
C TRP A 145 -42.78 1.63 0.47
N VAL A 146 -41.57 1.47 1.04
CA VAL A 146 -40.63 0.40 0.67
C VAL A 146 -40.74 -0.74 1.66
N TYR A 147 -41.18 -1.90 1.19
CA TYR A 147 -41.24 -3.14 1.98
C TYR A 147 -39.89 -3.86 2.00
N GLY A 148 -39.08 -3.69 0.96
CA GLY A 148 -37.80 -4.39 0.90
C GLY A 148 -36.87 -3.93 -0.20
N VAL A 149 -35.62 -4.34 -0.06
CA VAL A 149 -34.58 -4.13 -1.06
C VAL A 149 -34.14 -5.50 -1.56
N ILE A 150 -34.15 -5.69 -2.88
CA ILE A 150 -33.75 -6.95 -3.51
C ILE A 150 -32.45 -6.73 -4.30
N TYR A 151 -31.52 -7.66 -4.16
CA TYR A 151 -30.30 -7.74 -4.97
C TYR A 151 -30.17 -9.15 -5.56
N LYS A 152 -30.07 -9.24 -6.89
CA LYS A 152 -29.95 -10.52 -7.63
C LYS A 152 -31.00 -11.57 -7.21
N GLY A 153 -32.22 -11.13 -6.88
CA GLY A 153 -33.31 -12.01 -6.44
C GLY A 153 -33.32 -12.40 -4.97
N ARG A 154 -32.32 -11.98 -4.18
CA ARG A 154 -32.29 -12.14 -2.72
C ARG A 154 -32.82 -10.88 -2.04
N SER A 155 -33.75 -11.05 -1.10
CA SER A 155 -34.18 -9.97 -0.20
C SER A 155 -33.07 -9.65 0.80
N LEU A 156 -32.84 -8.37 1.03
CA LEU A 156 -31.72 -7.85 1.82
C LEU A 156 -32.24 -7.21 3.08
N VAL A 157 -31.46 -7.34 4.15
CA VAL A 157 -31.75 -6.72 5.44
C VAL A 157 -30.77 -5.57 5.67
N SER A 158 -31.18 -4.59 6.46
CA SER A 158 -30.30 -3.50 6.92
C SER A 158 -28.99 -4.07 7.48
N GLY A 159 -27.86 -3.51 7.03
CA GLY A 159 -26.52 -3.98 7.42
C GLY A 159 -25.93 -5.10 6.55
N ASP A 160 -26.68 -5.71 5.63
CA ASP A 160 -26.12 -6.63 4.64
C ASP A 160 -25.08 -5.89 3.78
N LYS A 161 -23.91 -6.53 3.59
CA LYS A 161 -22.79 -5.95 2.83
C LYS A 161 -22.90 -6.33 1.36
N ILE A 162 -22.89 -5.32 0.49
CA ILE A 162 -23.01 -5.51 -0.97
C ILE A 162 -21.93 -4.72 -1.68
N PRO A 163 -21.37 -5.25 -2.79
CA PRO A 163 -20.47 -4.51 -3.66
C PRO A 163 -21.01 -3.12 -4.04
N ILE A 164 -20.19 -2.08 -3.87
CA ILE A 164 -20.54 -0.73 -4.29
C ILE A 164 -20.84 -0.71 -5.81
N GLY A 165 -21.82 0.11 -6.21
CA GLY A 165 -22.29 0.16 -7.60
C GLY A 165 -23.22 -1.01 -8.00
N ALA A 166 -23.55 -1.91 -7.09
CA ALA A 166 -24.60 -2.91 -7.29
C ALA A 166 -25.95 -2.27 -7.59
N THR A 167 -26.72 -2.92 -8.47
CA THR A 167 -28.09 -2.51 -8.79
C THR A 167 -29.09 -3.17 -7.86
N LEU A 168 -29.85 -2.35 -7.14
CA LEU A 168 -30.86 -2.77 -6.17
C LEU A 168 -32.26 -2.52 -6.74
N THR A 169 -33.22 -3.38 -6.38
CA THR A 169 -34.63 -3.22 -6.73
C THR A 169 -35.41 -2.93 -5.45
N LEU A 170 -36.15 -1.83 -5.45
CA LEU A 170 -37.10 -1.51 -4.39
C LEU A 170 -38.41 -2.25 -4.64
N VAL A 171 -38.99 -2.76 -3.56
CA VAL A 171 -40.26 -3.49 -3.52
C VAL A 171 -41.15 -2.91 -2.45
#